data_AF-B9TNU5-F1
#
_entry.id   AF-B9TNU5-F1
#
_cell.length_a   1.000
_cell.length_b   1.000
_cell.length_c   1.000
_cell.angle_alpha   90.00
_cell.angle_beta   90.00
_cell.angle_gamma   90.00
#
_symmetry.space_group_name_H-M   'P 1'
#
loop_
_entity.id
_entity.type
_entity.pdbx_description
1 polymer ?
#
loop_
_entity_poly.entity_id
_entity_poly.type
_entity_poly.pdbx_seq_one_letter_code
_entity_poly.pdbx_strand_id
1 'polypeptide(L)'
;MRALAGRSTTATRTTVRVLYKVMIPRCRRRRGLLRGQLSLGNITVFLDVYPLHRFYALYGLQRLRETINARQLAADRVRWPVASRVLPFGQPFREIADGFALVDADRIADSVMKLAWHEQVNVLQRVIYDEPKTRLAFDANQIGATAGAWPGRFAPIELVFDANHRTIFSPRQDAHLYDVGQRMDYVSRAAAQFDEMVRTQPATVEAALREIVAAGSLQ
;
A
#
# COMPACT_ATOMS: atom_id res chain seq x y z
N MET A 1 -25.48 -28.73 13.83
CA MET A 1 -24.07 -28.93 14.23
C MET A 1 -23.21 -27.74 13.75
N ARG A 2 -23.53 -26.50 14.14
CA ARG A 2 -22.75 -25.68 15.10
C ARG A 2 -21.37 -26.26 15.48
N ALA A 3 -20.30 -25.60 15.01
CA ALA A 3 -19.18 -25.08 15.83
C ALA A 3 -17.83 -25.01 15.05
N LEU A 4 -17.63 -24.09 14.09
CA LEU A 4 -16.29 -23.77 13.53
C LEU A 4 -16.16 -22.34 12.96
N ALA A 5 -16.61 -21.29 13.66
CA ALA A 5 -16.56 -19.91 13.11
C ALA A 5 -16.13 -18.83 14.12
N GLY A 6 -15.31 -19.18 15.12
CA GLY A 6 -15.17 -18.34 16.32
C GLY A 6 -13.88 -17.53 16.52
N ARG A 7 -12.74 -17.85 15.89
CA ARG A 7 -11.45 -17.26 16.32
C ARG A 7 -10.53 -16.66 15.24
N SER A 8 -10.76 -16.93 13.95
CA SER A 8 -9.86 -16.50 12.85
C SER A 8 -10.29 -15.20 12.13
N THR A 9 -11.51 -14.71 12.38
CA THR A 9 -12.09 -13.58 11.62
C THR A 9 -11.60 -12.20 12.07
N THR A 10 -11.17 -12.05 13.33
CA THR A 10 -10.77 -10.74 13.88
C THR A 10 -9.35 -10.36 13.47
N ALA A 11 -8.38 -11.29 13.57
CA ALA A 11 -7.00 -11.08 13.12
C ALA A 11 -6.93 -10.80 11.61
N THR A 12 -7.66 -11.58 10.81
CA THR A 12 -7.79 -11.38 9.36
C THR A 12 -8.41 -10.02 9.00
N ARG A 13 -9.41 -9.54 9.76
CA ARG A 13 -9.98 -8.20 9.58
C ARG A 13 -8.98 -7.10 9.91
N THR A 14 -8.16 -7.28 10.94
CA THR A 14 -7.14 -6.31 11.36
C THR A 14 -6.02 -6.21 10.32
N THR A 15 -5.47 -7.33 9.85
CA THR A 15 -4.38 -7.34 8.83
C THR A 15 -4.82 -6.71 7.51
N VAL A 16 -6.04 -7.01 7.06
CA VAL A 16 -6.63 -6.38 5.86
C VAL A 16 -6.79 -4.88 6.06
N ARG A 17 -7.13 -4.40 7.26
CA ARG A 17 -7.29 -2.96 7.57
C ARG A 17 -5.95 -2.22 7.72
N VAL A 18 -4.89 -2.92 8.13
CA VAL A 18 -3.52 -2.38 8.32
C VAL A 18 -2.89 -1.98 6.97
N LEU A 19 -2.95 -2.86 5.96
CA LEU A 19 -2.22 -2.67 4.70
C LEU A 19 -2.73 -1.49 3.85
N TYR A 20 -4.05 -1.22 3.83
CA TYR A 20 -4.59 -0.17 2.96
C TYR A 20 -4.21 1.27 3.34
N LYS A 21 -3.77 1.51 4.59
CA LYS A 21 -3.43 2.87 5.06
C LYS A 21 -1.93 3.16 4.99
N VAL A 22 -1.07 2.14 5.01
CA VAL A 22 0.39 2.28 5.13
C VAL A 22 1.08 2.75 3.83
N MET A 23 0.38 2.85 2.69
CA MET A 23 1.10 2.87 1.41
C MET A 23 0.84 4.03 0.45
N ILE A 24 0.08 5.06 0.84
CA ILE A 24 -0.25 6.14 -0.08
C ILE A 24 0.35 7.47 0.41
N PRO A 25 1.52 7.87 -0.10
CA PRO A 25 2.02 9.20 0.15
C PRO A 25 1.07 10.24 -0.44
N ARG A 26 0.53 11.13 0.41
CA ARG A 26 -0.39 12.19 0.00
C ARG A 26 0.38 13.47 -0.30
N CYS A 27 0.47 13.85 -1.58
CA CYS A 27 0.87 15.21 -1.97
C CYS A 27 -0.39 16.09 -2.13
N ARG A 28 -0.80 16.78 -1.05
CA ARG A 28 -2.08 17.53 -0.99
C ARG A 28 -2.18 18.77 -1.90
N ARG A 29 -1.10 19.23 -2.55
CA ARG A 29 -1.07 20.56 -3.21
C ARG A 29 -0.53 20.65 -4.66
N ARG A 30 -0.36 19.55 -5.40
CA ARG A 30 0.12 19.63 -6.80
C ARG A 30 -0.95 19.38 -7.86
N ARG A 31 -1.01 20.24 -8.89
CA ARG A 31 -1.43 19.88 -10.26
C ARG A 31 -0.14 19.53 -11.03
N GLY A 32 0.00 18.34 -11.62
CA GLY A 32 1.19 17.97 -12.41
C GLY A 32 1.58 16.48 -12.35
N LEU A 33 2.68 16.13 -13.04
CA LEU A 33 3.21 14.77 -13.25
C LEU A 33 3.23 13.92 -11.97
N LEU A 34 3.79 14.45 -10.88
CA LEU A 34 3.93 13.73 -9.60
C LEU A 34 2.59 13.28 -9.02
N ARG A 35 1.56 14.15 -9.06
CA ARG A 35 0.21 13.77 -8.60
C ARG A 35 -0.38 12.68 -9.48
N GLY A 36 -0.20 12.80 -10.81
CA GLY A 36 -0.66 11.78 -11.76
C GLY A 36 -0.03 10.41 -11.49
N GLN A 37 1.28 10.38 -11.25
CA GLN A 37 2.02 9.15 -10.96
C GLN A 37 1.63 8.54 -9.61
N LEU A 38 1.51 9.36 -8.55
CA LEU A 38 1.02 8.88 -7.26
C LEU A 38 -0.42 8.33 -7.36
N SER A 39 -1.29 9.01 -8.09
CA SER A 39 -2.65 8.51 -8.37
C SER A 39 -2.65 7.19 -9.15
N LEU A 40 -1.80 7.06 -10.17
CA LEU A 40 -1.63 5.81 -10.94
C LEU A 40 -1.17 4.67 -10.03
N GLY A 41 -0.13 4.90 -9.22
CA GLY A 41 0.38 3.91 -8.26
C GLY A 41 -0.71 3.43 -7.30
N ASN A 42 -1.47 4.36 -6.70
CA ASN A 42 -2.55 4.04 -5.76
C ASN A 42 -3.65 3.20 -6.40
N ILE A 43 -4.11 3.59 -7.60
CA ILE A 43 -5.17 2.85 -8.32
C ILE A 43 -4.66 1.45 -8.69
N THR A 44 -3.41 1.33 -9.13
CA THR A 44 -2.81 0.06 -9.54
C THR A 44 -2.71 -0.91 -8.36
N VAL A 45 -2.16 -0.45 -7.24
CA VAL A 45 -2.06 -1.23 -6.01
C VAL A 45 -3.44 -1.60 -5.48
N PHE A 46 -4.40 -0.67 -5.48
CA PHE A 46 -5.77 -0.94 -5.06
C PHE A 46 -6.40 -2.06 -5.89
N LEU A 47 -6.35 -1.96 -7.23
CA LEU A 47 -6.92 -2.96 -8.13
C LEU A 47 -6.20 -4.32 -8.04
N ASP A 48 -4.92 -4.33 -7.65
CA ASP A 48 -4.18 -5.58 -7.49
C ASP A 48 -4.43 -6.25 -6.13
N VAL A 49 -4.20 -5.54 -5.03
CA VAL A 49 -4.09 -6.15 -3.70
C VAL A 49 -5.42 -6.16 -2.94
N TYR A 50 -6.30 -5.17 -3.14
CA TYR A 50 -7.60 -5.17 -2.46
C TYR A 50 -8.45 -6.43 -2.77
N PRO A 51 -8.62 -6.83 -4.04
CA PRO A 51 -9.36 -8.04 -4.37
C PRO A 51 -8.73 -9.30 -3.77
N LEU A 52 -7.40 -9.38 -3.70
CA LEU A 52 -6.68 -10.52 -3.12
C LEU A 52 -6.96 -10.67 -1.62
N HIS A 53 -6.86 -9.57 -0.87
CA HIS A 53 -7.24 -9.55 0.55
C HIS A 53 -8.68 -9.93 0.77
N ARG A 54 -9.61 -9.39 -0.04
CA ARG A 54 -11.03 -9.71 0.09
C ARG A 54 -11.30 -11.18 -0.22
N PHE A 55 -10.67 -11.71 -1.26
CA PHE A 55 -10.77 -13.11 -1.64
C PHE A 55 -10.23 -14.02 -0.53
N TYR A 56 -9.03 -13.76 -0.02
CA TYR A 56 -8.45 -14.49 1.12
C TYR A 56 -9.37 -14.45 2.35
N ALA A 57 -9.90 -13.27 2.70
CA ALA A 57 -10.81 -13.14 3.85
C ALA A 57 -12.13 -13.93 3.70
N LEU A 58 -12.55 -14.22 2.47
CA LEU A 58 -13.78 -14.98 2.18
C LEU A 58 -13.53 -16.49 2.02
N TYR A 59 -12.40 -16.87 1.42
CA TYR A 59 -12.18 -18.24 0.94
C TYR A 59 -10.92 -18.91 1.50
N GLY A 60 -10.07 -18.18 2.23
CA GLY A 60 -8.85 -18.68 2.87
C GLY A 60 -7.67 -18.88 1.91
N LEU A 61 -6.52 -19.23 2.50
CA LEU A 61 -5.24 -19.37 1.80
C LEU A 61 -5.24 -20.48 0.76
N GLN A 62 -5.81 -21.64 1.08
CA GLN A 62 -5.82 -22.78 0.17
C GLN A 62 -6.48 -22.40 -1.16
N ARG A 63 -7.69 -21.81 -1.07
CA ARG A 63 -8.40 -21.39 -2.28
C ARG A 63 -7.64 -20.30 -3.02
N LEU A 64 -7.05 -19.34 -2.31
CA LEU A 64 -6.22 -18.30 -2.93
C LEU A 64 -5.08 -18.91 -3.75
N ARG A 65 -4.34 -19.88 -3.21
CA ARG A 65 -3.22 -20.55 -3.89
C ARG A 65 -3.68 -21.27 -5.16
N GLU A 66 -4.81 -21.95 -5.11
CA GLU A 66 -5.39 -22.65 -6.27
C GLU A 66 -5.79 -21.68 -7.38
N THR A 67 -6.28 -20.49 -7.03
CA THR A 67 -6.92 -19.59 -8.00
C THR A 67 -6.13 -18.33 -8.34
N ILE A 68 -4.98 -18.07 -7.71
CA ILE A 68 -4.24 -16.81 -7.91
C ILE A 68 -3.88 -16.55 -9.38
N ASN A 69 -3.51 -17.60 -10.11
CA ASN A 69 -3.18 -17.53 -11.53
C ASN A 69 -4.40 -17.21 -12.40
N ALA A 70 -5.61 -17.64 -11.99
CA ALA A 70 -6.84 -17.44 -12.75
C ALA A 70 -7.24 -15.95 -12.85
N ARG A 71 -6.68 -15.07 -12.01
CA ARG A 71 -6.91 -13.61 -12.10
C ARG A 71 -6.58 -13.05 -13.48
N GLN A 72 -5.57 -13.59 -14.15
CA GLN A 72 -5.17 -13.15 -15.49
C GLN A 72 -6.30 -13.30 -16.52
N LEU A 73 -7.21 -14.25 -16.32
CA LEU A 73 -8.37 -14.48 -17.20
C LEU A 73 -9.40 -13.34 -17.16
N ALA A 74 -9.33 -12.46 -16.17
CA ALA A 74 -10.21 -11.29 -16.05
C ALA A 74 -9.55 -9.99 -16.57
N ALA A 75 -8.40 -10.08 -17.25
CA ALA A 75 -7.67 -8.91 -17.75
C ALA A 75 -8.49 -8.05 -18.74
N ASP A 76 -9.42 -8.65 -19.46
CA ASP A 76 -10.36 -7.99 -20.39
C ASP A 76 -11.52 -7.28 -19.66
N ARG A 77 -11.86 -7.73 -18.45
CA ARG A 77 -12.97 -7.21 -17.63
C ARG A 77 -12.53 -6.14 -16.63
N VAL A 78 -11.24 -6.00 -16.41
CA VAL A 78 -10.68 -5.01 -15.47
C VAL A 78 -10.06 -3.87 -16.27
N ARG A 79 -10.46 -2.64 -15.96
CA ARG A 79 -9.82 -1.45 -16.50
C ARG A 79 -8.45 -1.25 -15.84
N TRP A 80 -7.47 -2.03 -16.30
CA TRP A 80 -6.12 -2.00 -15.78
C TRP A 80 -5.39 -0.74 -16.27
N PRO A 81 -4.90 0.14 -15.36
CA PRO A 81 -4.38 1.46 -15.75
C PRO A 81 -2.93 1.41 -16.24
N VAL A 82 -2.32 0.22 -16.32
CA VAL A 82 -0.91 0.02 -16.68
C VAL A 82 -0.82 -0.79 -17.96
N ALA A 83 0.14 -0.46 -18.82
CA ALA A 83 0.41 -1.26 -20.01
C ALA A 83 0.86 -2.68 -19.63
N SER A 84 0.32 -3.71 -20.30
CA SER A 84 0.63 -5.11 -20.01
C SER A 84 2.14 -5.43 -20.06
N ARG A 85 2.89 -4.75 -20.95
CA ARG A 85 4.36 -4.88 -21.03
C ARG A 85 5.12 -4.40 -19.78
N VAL A 86 4.52 -3.54 -18.97
CA VAL A 86 5.11 -3.03 -17.72
C VAL A 86 4.72 -3.92 -16.55
N LEU A 87 3.42 -4.21 -16.45
CA LEU A 87 2.87 -5.08 -15.42
C LEU A 87 1.56 -5.69 -15.94
N PRO A 88 1.53 -6.98 -16.31
CA PRO A 88 0.29 -7.66 -16.67
C PRO A 88 -0.69 -7.71 -15.50
N PHE A 89 -1.99 -7.59 -15.78
CA PHE A 89 -3.01 -7.76 -14.75
C PHE A 89 -2.96 -9.18 -14.17
N GLY A 90 -3.06 -9.29 -12.84
CA GLY A 90 -3.13 -10.57 -12.16
C GLY A 90 -1.83 -11.38 -12.16
N GLN A 91 -0.66 -10.73 -12.35
CA GLN A 91 0.63 -11.41 -12.25
C GLN A 91 0.78 -12.09 -10.86
N PRO A 92 1.01 -13.42 -10.80
CA PRO A 92 0.96 -14.18 -9.55
C PRO A 92 2.32 -14.17 -8.84
N PHE A 93 2.66 -13.05 -8.23
CA PHE A 93 3.88 -12.97 -7.42
C PHE A 93 3.79 -13.88 -6.19
N ARG A 94 4.86 -14.62 -5.92
CA ARG A 94 4.93 -15.56 -4.78
C ARG A 94 4.69 -14.85 -3.45
N GLU A 95 5.13 -13.59 -3.34
CA GLU A 95 5.00 -12.77 -2.14
C GLU A 95 3.54 -12.60 -1.70
N ILE A 96 2.59 -12.69 -2.63
CA ILE A 96 1.16 -12.64 -2.31
C ILE A 96 0.79 -13.87 -1.46
N ALA A 97 1.01 -15.07 -1.98
CA ALA A 97 0.64 -16.31 -1.28
C ALA A 97 1.46 -16.51 0.00
N ASP A 98 2.74 -16.16 -0.02
CA ASP A 98 3.62 -16.21 1.16
C ASP A 98 3.15 -15.22 2.23
N GLY A 99 2.74 -14.02 1.83
CA GLY A 99 2.22 -12.99 2.72
C GLY A 99 0.97 -13.45 3.45
N PHE A 100 0.02 -14.08 2.75
CA PHE A 100 -1.17 -14.65 3.38
C PHE A 100 -0.89 -15.92 4.19
N ALA A 101 0.11 -16.71 3.82
CA ALA A 101 0.54 -17.87 4.62
C ALA A 101 1.09 -17.46 5.99
N LEU A 102 1.78 -16.32 6.04
CA LEU A 102 2.26 -15.75 7.30
C LEU A 102 1.10 -15.25 8.18
N VAL A 103 -0.03 -14.82 7.60
CA VAL A 103 -1.25 -14.52 8.37
C VAL A 103 -1.82 -15.77 9.03
N ASP A 104 -1.96 -16.87 8.28
CA ASP A 104 -2.45 -18.14 8.84
C ASP A 104 -1.53 -18.70 9.94
N ALA A 105 -0.23 -18.38 9.88
CA ALA A 105 0.77 -18.75 10.88
C ALA A 105 0.89 -17.76 12.05
N ASP A 106 0.00 -16.77 12.16
CA ASP A 106 0.01 -15.71 13.19
C ASP A 106 1.29 -14.84 13.20
N ARG A 107 1.99 -14.77 12.05
CA ARG A 107 3.20 -13.95 11.84
C ARG A 107 2.85 -12.66 11.11
N ILE A 108 2.05 -11.82 11.76
CA ILE A 108 1.45 -10.63 11.14
C ILE A 108 2.50 -9.61 10.67
N ALA A 109 3.51 -9.30 11.48
CA ALA A 109 4.57 -8.36 11.10
C ALA A 109 5.31 -8.81 9.82
N ASP A 110 5.63 -10.11 9.74
CA ASP A 110 6.29 -10.70 8.56
C ASP A 110 5.36 -10.69 7.34
N SER A 111 4.07 -10.96 7.53
CA SER A 111 3.06 -10.86 6.48
C SER A 111 2.98 -9.44 5.90
N VAL A 112 2.92 -8.42 6.77
CA VAL A 112 2.89 -7.01 6.36
C VAL A 112 4.13 -6.68 5.52
N MET A 113 5.32 -7.07 5.97
CA MET A 113 6.54 -6.81 5.20
C MET A 113 6.58 -7.56 3.86
N LYS A 114 6.07 -8.79 3.82
CA LYS A 114 6.01 -9.60 2.60
C LYS A 114 5.05 -8.99 1.57
N LEU A 115 3.87 -8.56 2.01
CA LEU A 115 2.87 -7.92 1.14
C LEU A 115 3.31 -6.51 0.73
N ALA A 116 3.93 -5.75 1.64
CA ALA A 116 4.55 -4.48 1.30
C ALA A 116 5.65 -4.65 0.24
N TRP A 117 6.45 -5.71 0.29
CA TRP A 117 7.43 -5.99 -0.76
C TRP A 117 6.77 -6.19 -2.12
N HIS A 118 5.68 -6.95 -2.18
CA HIS A 118 4.89 -7.11 -3.41
C HIS A 118 4.42 -5.75 -3.94
N GLU A 119 3.81 -4.95 -3.08
CA GLU A 119 3.25 -3.66 -3.47
C GLU A 119 4.34 -2.65 -3.88
N GLN A 120 5.38 -2.52 -3.07
CA GLN A 120 6.42 -1.49 -3.25
C GLN A 120 7.44 -1.87 -4.32
N VAL A 121 7.77 -3.15 -4.48
CA VAL A 121 8.84 -3.63 -5.36
C VAL A 121 8.27 -4.29 -6.60
N ASN A 122 7.34 -5.23 -6.48
CA ASN A 122 6.82 -5.92 -7.66
C ASN A 122 5.86 -5.04 -8.47
N VAL A 123 5.09 -4.17 -7.81
CA VAL A 123 4.10 -3.29 -8.45
C VAL A 123 4.65 -1.88 -8.65
N LEU A 124 4.82 -1.11 -7.57
CA LEU A 124 5.14 0.33 -7.67
C LEU A 124 6.50 0.60 -8.30
N GLN A 125 7.50 -0.27 -8.10
CA GLN A 125 8.80 -0.08 -8.73
C GLN A 125 8.64 0.02 -10.26
N ARG A 126 7.95 -0.95 -10.85
CA ARG A 126 7.74 -1.03 -12.30
C ARG A 126 6.83 0.06 -12.83
N VAL A 127 5.79 0.40 -12.05
CA VAL A 127 4.70 1.28 -12.51
C VAL A 127 5.06 2.75 -12.41
N ILE A 128 5.74 3.16 -11.33
CA ILE A 128 6.03 4.58 -11.06
C ILE A 128 7.51 4.85 -10.85
N TYR A 129 8.24 3.98 -10.12
CA TYR A 129 9.58 4.34 -9.69
C TYR A 129 10.66 4.07 -10.73
N ASP A 130 10.43 3.22 -11.73
CA ASP A 130 11.37 2.97 -12.83
C ASP A 130 11.25 3.97 -13.98
N GLU A 131 10.21 4.81 -13.98
CA GLU A 131 10.01 5.82 -15.02
C GLU A 131 10.93 7.04 -14.77
N PRO A 132 11.85 7.38 -15.70
CA PRO A 132 12.87 8.40 -15.44
C PRO A 132 12.33 9.80 -15.12
N LYS A 133 11.23 10.23 -15.78
CA LYS A 133 10.64 11.55 -15.51
C LYS A 133 10.03 11.62 -14.11
N THR A 134 9.53 10.49 -13.62
CA THR A 134 8.94 10.32 -12.30
C THR A 134 10.02 10.33 -11.24
N ARG A 135 11.16 9.66 -11.46
CA ARG A 135 12.35 9.77 -10.59
C ARG A 135 12.81 11.22 -10.46
N LEU A 136 12.99 11.92 -11.57
CA LEU A 136 13.38 13.34 -11.57
C LEU A 136 12.36 14.22 -10.83
N ALA A 137 11.06 13.94 -10.99
CA ALA A 137 10.02 14.68 -10.29
C ALA A 137 10.03 14.42 -8.76
N PHE A 138 10.38 13.20 -8.33
CA PHE A 138 10.57 12.88 -6.91
C PHE A 138 11.81 13.58 -6.35
N ASP A 139 12.94 13.56 -7.05
CA ASP A 139 14.17 14.22 -6.60
C ASP A 139 13.98 15.74 -6.48
N ALA A 140 13.37 16.37 -7.50
CA ALA A 140 13.02 17.78 -7.45
C ALA A 140 12.09 18.09 -6.28
N ASN A 141 11.16 17.18 -5.95
CA ASN A 141 10.29 17.35 -4.80
C ASN A 141 11.03 17.22 -3.46
N GLN A 142 11.90 16.23 -3.31
CA GLN A 142 12.66 16.01 -2.10
C GLN A 142 13.58 17.20 -1.81
N ILE A 143 14.36 17.63 -2.80
CA ILE A 143 15.26 18.79 -2.68
C ILE A 143 14.46 20.04 -2.31
N GLY A 144 13.40 20.34 -3.06
CA GLY A 144 12.59 21.54 -2.83
C GLY A 144 11.91 21.55 -1.46
N ALA A 145 11.38 20.41 -1.01
CA ALA A 145 10.72 20.30 0.29
C ALA A 145 11.70 20.46 1.46
N THR A 146 12.87 19.82 1.38
CA THR A 146 13.88 19.89 2.44
C THR A 146 14.59 21.23 2.48
N ALA A 147 14.84 21.88 1.34
CA ALA A 147 15.46 23.21 1.29
C ALA A 147 14.54 24.34 1.78
N GLY A 148 13.26 24.06 2.09
CA GLY A 148 12.27 25.09 2.39
C GLY A 148 11.97 26.02 1.21
N ALA A 149 12.34 25.60 0.00
CA ALA A 149 12.25 26.41 -1.20
C ALA A 149 10.79 26.44 -1.69
N TRP A 150 10.29 27.62 -2.06
CA TRP A 150 8.95 27.82 -2.64
C TRP A 150 7.81 27.13 -1.85
N PRO A 151 7.51 27.62 -0.62
CA PRO A 151 6.45 27.04 0.21
C PRO A 151 5.14 26.86 -0.56
N GLY A 152 4.61 25.64 -0.58
CA GLY A 152 3.39 25.28 -1.30
C GLY A 152 3.59 24.65 -2.69
N ARG A 153 4.81 24.71 -3.26
CA ARG A 153 5.15 24.05 -4.54
C ARG A 153 5.81 22.68 -4.35
N PHE A 154 6.54 22.53 -3.24
CA PHE A 154 7.15 21.29 -2.80
C PHE A 154 6.60 20.93 -1.42
N ALA A 155 6.43 19.63 -1.18
CA ALA A 155 5.89 19.14 0.08
C ALA A 155 6.63 17.87 0.49
N PRO A 156 6.85 17.65 1.81
CA PRO A 156 7.35 16.39 2.31
C PRO A 156 6.49 15.24 1.82
N ILE A 157 7.14 14.13 1.48
CA ILE A 157 6.45 12.88 1.21
C ILE A 157 6.16 12.25 2.56
N GLU A 158 4.88 12.11 2.88
CA GLU A 158 4.44 11.65 4.19
C GLU A 158 3.23 10.70 4.09
N LEU A 159 3.20 9.78 5.04
CA LEU A 159 2.07 8.92 5.35
C LEU A 159 1.39 9.55 6.56
N VAL A 160 0.13 9.94 6.39
CA VAL A 160 -0.62 10.67 7.41
C VAL A 160 -1.75 9.78 7.90
N PHE A 161 -1.69 9.41 9.18
CA PHE A 161 -2.74 8.65 9.84
C PHE A 161 -3.80 9.56 10.43
N ASP A 162 -3.38 10.59 11.15
CA ASP A 162 -4.19 11.69 11.66
C ASP A 162 -3.32 12.97 11.82
N ALA A 163 -3.84 14.00 12.50
CA ALA A 163 -3.14 15.26 12.69
C ALA A 163 -1.79 15.13 13.45
N ASN A 164 -1.68 14.14 14.35
CA ASN A 164 -0.54 13.93 15.25
C ASN A 164 0.35 12.78 14.79
N HIS A 165 -0.21 11.82 14.05
CA HIS A 165 0.50 10.63 13.61
C HIS A 165 0.80 10.72 12.10
N ARG A 166 2.04 11.13 11.78
CA ARG A 166 2.58 11.10 10.42
C ARG A 166 3.97 10.47 10.38
N THR A 167 4.28 9.78 9.30
CA THR A 167 5.61 9.26 9.00
C THR A 167 6.13 9.98 7.77
N ILE A 168 7.17 10.81 7.94
CA ILE A 168 7.86 11.48 6.84
C ILE A 168 8.88 10.51 6.22
N PHE A 169 8.99 10.54 4.89
CA PHE A 169 9.92 9.72 4.13
C PHE A 169 11.37 9.94 4.59
N SER A 170 11.91 11.13 4.37
CA SER A 170 13.27 11.47 4.80
C SER A 170 13.41 12.99 4.98
N PRO A 171 14.18 13.45 5.99
CA PRO A 171 14.56 14.85 6.09
C PRO A 171 15.76 15.21 5.20
N ARG A 172 16.46 14.24 4.58
CA ARG A 172 17.68 14.49 3.81
C ARG A 172 17.37 14.93 2.37
N GLN A 173 18.18 15.83 1.81
CA GLN A 173 18.00 16.30 0.42
C GLN A 173 18.36 15.23 -0.62
N ASP A 174 19.31 14.36 -0.30
CA ASP A 174 19.81 13.29 -1.17
C ASP A 174 19.07 11.96 -0.99
N ALA A 175 17.89 12.00 -0.38
CA ALA A 175 17.04 10.82 -0.25
C ALA A 175 16.27 10.56 -1.55
N HIS A 176 16.20 9.30 -1.96
CA HIS A 176 15.59 8.89 -3.21
C HIS A 176 14.44 7.93 -2.94
N LEU A 177 13.20 8.37 -3.15
CA LEU A 177 12.02 7.53 -2.89
C LEU A 177 11.97 6.29 -3.80
N TYR A 178 12.56 6.37 -5.00
CA TYR A 178 12.64 5.24 -5.92
C TYR A 178 13.71 4.22 -5.52
N ASP A 179 14.61 4.53 -4.59
CA ASP A 179 15.52 3.56 -4.01
C ASP A 179 14.73 2.56 -3.16
N VAL A 180 14.89 1.27 -3.46
CA VAL A 180 14.13 0.20 -2.80
C VAL A 180 14.47 0.12 -1.32
N GLY A 181 15.74 0.25 -0.94
CA GLY A 181 16.18 0.17 0.45
C GLY A 181 15.58 1.29 1.29
N GLN A 182 15.79 2.54 0.87
CA GLN A 182 15.25 3.71 1.57
C GLN A 182 13.72 3.69 1.66
N ARG A 183 13.04 3.22 0.60
CA ARG A 183 11.58 3.11 0.60
C ARG A 183 11.08 2.00 1.50
N MET A 184 11.72 0.84 1.52
CA MET A 184 11.32 -0.25 2.41
C MET A 184 11.60 0.08 3.89
N ASP A 185 12.67 0.81 4.19
CA ASP A 185 12.92 1.35 5.54
C ASP A 185 11.82 2.33 5.97
N TYR A 186 11.39 3.20 5.04
CA TYR A 186 10.27 4.10 5.27
C TYR A 186 8.96 3.35 5.54
N VAL A 187 8.64 2.36 4.71
CA VAL A 187 7.42 1.54 4.85
C VAL A 187 7.45 0.73 6.15
N SER A 188 8.59 0.17 6.52
CA SER A 188 8.77 -0.53 7.81
C SER A 188 8.51 0.38 9.00
N ARG A 189 9.06 1.60 9.01
CA ARG A 189 8.78 2.59 10.06
C ARG A 189 7.29 2.96 10.14
N ALA A 190 6.65 3.13 8.99
CA ALA A 190 5.22 3.45 8.94
C ALA A 190 4.35 2.29 9.43
N ALA A 191 4.72 1.04 9.10
CA ALA A 191 4.06 -0.16 9.58
C ALA A 191 4.20 -0.30 11.10
N ALA A 192 5.40 -0.09 11.65
CA ALA A 192 5.65 -0.13 13.09
C ALA A 192 4.85 0.96 13.84
N GLN A 193 4.78 2.18 13.29
CA GLN A 193 3.97 3.25 13.87
C GLN A 193 2.47 2.89 13.86
N PHE A 194 1.98 2.27 12.78
CA PHE A 194 0.59 1.84 12.71
C PHE A 194 0.27 0.73 13.72
N ASP A 195 1.16 -0.27 13.83
CA ASP A 195 1.02 -1.35 14.81
C ASP A 195 0.92 -0.81 16.24
N GLU A 196 1.79 0.15 16.57
CA GLU A 196 1.76 0.83 17.86
C GLU A 196 0.43 1.57 18.10
N MET A 197 -0.11 2.24 17.08
CA MET A 197 -1.40 2.92 17.18
C MET A 197 -2.55 1.92 17.39
N VAL A 198 -2.53 0.77 16.71
CA VAL A 198 -3.55 -0.29 16.91
C VAL A 198 -3.52 -0.77 18.36
N ARG A 199 -2.33 -0.95 18.93
CA ARG A 199 -2.13 -1.45 20.29
C ARG A 199 -2.50 -0.43 21.37
N THR A 200 -2.15 0.83 21.17
CA THR A 200 -2.27 1.89 22.20
C THR A 200 -3.53 2.75 22.05
N GLN A 201 -4.03 2.91 20.83
CA GLN A 201 -5.13 3.82 20.47
C GLN A 201 -6.16 3.14 19.53
N PRO A 202 -6.70 1.96 19.86
CA PRO A 202 -7.55 1.18 18.96
C PRO A 202 -8.81 1.94 18.52
N ALA A 203 -9.41 2.74 19.42
CA ALA A 203 -10.59 3.55 19.09
C ALA A 203 -10.30 4.61 18.02
N THR A 204 -9.13 5.25 18.07
CA THR A 204 -8.68 6.23 17.06
C THR A 204 -8.50 5.56 15.70
N VAL A 205 -7.86 4.39 15.68
CA VAL A 205 -7.66 3.61 14.46
C VAL A 205 -9.01 3.18 13.88
N GLU A 206 -9.92 2.67 14.70
CA GLU A 206 -11.26 2.29 14.25
C GLU A 206 -12.06 3.46 13.68
N ALA A 207 -12.05 4.62 14.34
CA ALA A 207 -12.74 5.81 13.87
C ALA A 207 -12.21 6.25 12.50
N ALA A 208 -10.88 6.32 12.36
CA ALA A 208 -10.25 6.66 11.08
C ALA A 208 -10.59 5.66 9.96
N LEU A 209 -10.69 4.36 10.28
CA LEU A 209 -11.12 3.34 9.32
C LEU A 209 -12.59 3.48 8.93
N ARG A 210 -13.47 3.83 9.88
CA ARG A 210 -14.89 4.08 9.60
C ARG A 210 -15.09 5.31 8.71
N GLU A 211 -14.34 6.38 8.93
CA GLU A 211 -14.35 7.56 8.04
C GLU A 211 -13.94 7.21 6.61
N ILE A 212 -12.91 6.38 6.44
CA ILE A 212 -12.46 5.92 5.12
C ILE A 212 -13.54 5.08 4.44
N VAL A 213 -14.16 4.15 5.17
CA VAL A 213 -15.25 3.34 4.64
C VAL A 213 -16.41 4.24 4.22
N ALA A 214 -16.84 5.16 5.09
CA ALA A 214 -17.92 6.10 4.81
C ALA A 214 -17.63 6.97 3.57
N ALA A 215 -16.40 7.47 3.45
CA ALA A 215 -15.95 8.24 2.28
C ALA A 215 -15.84 7.39 1.00
N GLY A 216 -15.55 6.09 1.11
CA GLY A 216 -15.48 5.15 -0.01
C GLY A 216 -16.82 4.53 -0.42
N SER A 217 -17.84 4.55 0.46
CA SER A 217 -19.21 4.11 0.16
C SER A 217 -20.09 5.20 -0.48
N LEU A 218 -19.54 6.39 -0.74
CA LEU A 218 -20.14 7.45 -1.54
C LEU A 218 -19.49 7.50 -2.92
N GLN A 219 -19.68 6.46 -3.74
CA GLN A 219 -19.53 6.50 -5.21
C GLN A 219 -20.49 5.52 -5.88
#